data_AF-A0A2A4JR54-F1
#
_entry.id   AF-A0A2A4JR54-F1
#
_cell.length_a   1.000
_cell.length_b   1.000
_cell.length_c   1.000
_cell.angle_alpha   90.00
_cell.angle_beta   90.00
_cell.angle_gamma   90.00
#
_symmetry.space_group_name_H-M   'P 1'
#
loop_
_entity.id
_entity.type
_entity.pdbx_description
1 polymer ?
#
loop_
_entity_poly.entity_id
_entity_poly.type
_entity_poly.pdbx_seq_one_letter_code
_entity_poly.pdbx_strand_id
1 'polypeptide(L)'
;MDVADRACDLECVGNKGKAEGPVTHEFVGPVRIVLVELSAADYRRKIWGSAVFTFIMMLIGVNVFTVFFFTLTFQLPLFMNLHVFLCTMGFQLFMPIGILMFSPLFGGSMYLTPNDRTYQHFILEIFAVSTGLAGTILSLGHMKYSCHAVTGFIGTVLAVLASLVGLIIYFIGPKNIDGQFIKETHRYLAISGFIFCTACFILGLLEKIFIKWIAIKNVHFILILFSVLYTLAAMMSTKLRTTYGT
;
A
#
# COMPACT_ATOMS: atom_id res chain seq x y z
N MET A 1 -25.37 21.31 40.13
CA MET A 1 -24.60 20.40 39.27
C MET A 1 -25.60 19.79 38.30
N ASP A 2 -25.48 20.19 37.04
CA ASP A 2 -26.47 19.98 35.99
C ASP A 2 -26.42 18.54 35.48
N VAL A 3 -27.56 17.98 35.06
CA VAL A 3 -27.66 16.57 34.60
C VAL A 3 -26.89 16.38 33.27
N ALA A 4 -26.64 17.46 32.54
CA ALA A 4 -25.84 17.48 31.32
C ALA A 4 -24.36 17.10 31.56
N ASP A 5 -23.78 17.43 32.72
CA ASP A 5 -22.37 17.11 33.03
C ASP A 5 -22.14 15.62 33.32
N ARG A 6 -23.20 14.81 33.49
CA ARG A 6 -23.09 13.34 33.60
C ARG A 6 -23.24 12.61 32.27
N ALA A 7 -23.70 13.29 31.23
CA ALA A 7 -24.13 12.66 29.98
C ALA A 7 -23.09 12.68 28.86
N CYS A 8 -21.94 13.33 29.05
CA CYS A 8 -20.95 13.49 27.99
C CYS A 8 -19.50 13.36 28.48
N ASP A 9 -19.21 12.26 29.16
CA ASP A 9 -17.82 11.79 29.35
C ASP A 9 -17.57 10.55 28.45
N LEU A 10 -17.98 10.67 27.18
CA LEU A 10 -17.80 9.63 26.15
C LEU A 10 -16.33 9.41 25.78
N GLU A 11 -15.42 10.26 26.27
CA GLU A 11 -13.98 10.13 26.06
C GLU A 11 -13.26 9.34 27.18
N CYS A 12 -13.95 8.97 28.27
CA CYS A 12 -13.33 8.38 29.46
C CYS A 12 -13.93 7.02 29.88
N VAL A 13 -13.78 5.97 29.07
CA VAL A 13 -13.82 4.56 29.56
C VAL A 13 -12.48 3.87 29.34
N GLY A 14 -11.39 4.63 29.40
CA GLY A 14 -10.04 4.08 29.48
C GLY A 14 -9.61 3.82 30.93
N ASN A 15 -10.32 2.97 31.71
CA ASN A 15 -9.75 2.26 32.90
C ASN A 15 -10.79 1.55 33.80
N LYS A 16 -11.70 0.72 33.27
CA LYS A 16 -12.41 -0.25 34.12
C LYS A 16 -12.32 -1.67 33.56
N GLY A 17 -11.30 -2.35 34.07
CA GLY A 17 -11.19 -3.79 34.29
C GLY A 17 -11.90 -4.76 33.34
N LYS A 18 -11.09 -5.55 32.63
CA LYS A 18 -11.32 -6.99 32.36
C LYS A 18 -12.65 -7.41 31.71
N ALA A 19 -13.30 -6.58 30.92
CA ALA A 19 -14.34 -7.07 30.00
C ALA A 19 -13.65 -7.58 28.72
N GLU A 20 -13.62 -8.89 28.51
CA GLU A 20 -13.08 -9.55 27.30
C GLU A 20 -14.00 -9.40 26.06
N GLY A 21 -14.88 -8.41 26.03
CA GLY A 21 -15.86 -8.21 24.96
C GLY A 21 -16.23 -6.74 24.73
N PRO A 22 -16.90 -6.43 23.60
CA PRO A 22 -17.37 -5.08 23.31
C PRO A 22 -18.41 -4.65 24.35
N VAL A 23 -18.25 -3.45 24.91
CA VAL A 23 -19.22 -2.89 25.86
C VAL A 23 -20.36 -2.29 25.05
N THR A 24 -21.57 -2.80 25.24
CA THR A 24 -22.76 -2.28 24.57
C THR A 24 -23.56 -1.39 25.51
N HIS A 25 -23.67 -0.11 25.19
CA HIS A 25 -24.56 0.82 25.87
C HIS A 25 -25.86 0.93 25.10
N GLU A 26 -26.96 0.44 25.69
CA GLU A 26 -28.29 0.56 25.10
C GLU A 26 -29.04 1.75 25.69
N PHE A 27 -29.51 2.64 24.82
CA PHE A 27 -30.40 3.75 25.17
C PHE A 27 -31.79 3.41 24.66
N VAL A 28 -32.73 3.24 25.60
CA VAL A 28 -34.11 2.86 25.29
C VAL A 28 -34.99 4.11 25.43
N GLY A 29 -35.34 4.70 24.28
CA GLY A 29 -36.36 5.73 24.16
C GLY A 29 -37.41 5.35 23.10
N PRO A 30 -38.10 6.31 22.46
CA PRO A 30 -38.95 6.05 21.29
C PRO A 30 -38.20 5.36 20.13
N VAL A 31 -36.87 5.45 20.13
CA VAL A 31 -35.95 4.73 19.25
C VAL A 31 -34.90 4.02 20.13
N ARG A 32 -34.55 2.77 19.77
CA ARG A 32 -33.47 2.01 20.42
C ARG A 32 -32.13 2.38 19.79
N ILE A 33 -31.24 3.01 20.55
CA ILE A 33 -29.87 3.32 20.12
C ILE A 33 -28.92 2.36 20.86
N VAL A 34 -28.12 1.61 20.12
CA VAL A 34 -27.10 0.70 20.68
C VAL A 34 -25.72 1.25 20.32
N LEU A 35 -25.01 1.79 21.29
CA LEU A 35 -23.60 2.14 21.15
C LEU A 35 -22.76 0.90 21.45
N VAL A 36 -21.94 0.49 20.50
CA VAL A 36 -21.01 -0.63 20.66
C VAL A 36 -19.61 -0.04 20.77
N GLU A 37 -19.03 -0.06 21.97
CA GLU A 37 -17.65 0.35 22.18
C GLU A 37 -16.70 -0.79 21.81
N LEU A 38 -15.61 -0.43 21.12
CA LEU A 38 -14.53 -1.35 20.81
C LEU A 38 -13.88 -1.83 22.10
N SER A 39 -13.51 -3.11 22.16
CA SER A 39 -12.70 -3.61 23.27
C SER A 39 -11.38 -2.83 23.34
N ALA A 40 -10.85 -2.63 24.55
CA ALA A 40 -9.57 -1.93 24.74
C ALA A 40 -8.40 -2.61 23.98
N ALA A 41 -8.48 -3.94 23.77
CA ALA A 41 -7.53 -4.70 22.99
C ALA A 41 -7.63 -4.38 21.49
N ASP A 42 -8.85 -4.33 20.94
CA ASP A 42 -9.08 -4.00 19.53
C ASP A 42 -8.69 -2.55 19.22
N TYR A 43 -9.01 -1.61 20.12
CA TYR A 43 -8.59 -0.22 19.99
C TYR A 43 -7.07 -0.10 19.97
N ARG A 44 -6.37 -0.74 20.91
CA ARG A 44 -4.90 -0.74 20.97
C ARG A 44 -4.28 -1.35 19.71
N ARG A 45 -4.84 -2.46 19.21
CA ARG A 45 -4.42 -3.07 17.94
C ARG A 45 -4.58 -2.11 16.76
N LYS A 46 -5.69 -1.38 16.69
CA LYS A 46 -5.94 -0.39 15.63
C LYS A 46 -4.93 0.75 15.65
N ILE A 47 -4.62 1.29 16.84
CA ILE A 47 -3.60 2.33 17.00
C ILE A 47 -2.24 1.84 16.49
N TRP A 48 -1.79 0.68 16.96
CA TRP A 48 -0.48 0.14 16.56
C TRP A 48 -0.42 -0.15 15.06
N GLY A 49 -1.47 -0.74 14.49
CA GLY A 49 -1.55 -0.98 13.06
C GLY A 49 -1.51 0.30 12.23
N SER A 50 -2.25 1.34 12.64
CA SER A 50 -2.24 2.64 11.98
C SER A 50 -0.90 3.36 12.10
N ALA A 51 -0.25 3.27 13.27
CA ALA A 51 1.09 3.81 13.48
C ALA A 51 2.12 3.13 12.56
N VAL A 52 2.05 1.80 12.43
CA VAL A 52 2.89 1.05 11.49
C VAL A 52 2.67 1.52 10.06
N PHE A 53 1.43 1.62 9.57
CA PHE A 53 1.20 2.07 8.19
C PHE A 53 1.59 3.53 7.96
N THR A 54 1.46 4.40 8.97
CA THR A 54 1.96 5.77 8.89
C THR A 54 3.48 5.78 8.71
N PHE A 55 4.20 4.99 9.50
CA PHE A 55 5.64 4.83 9.37
C PHE A 55 6.02 4.29 7.97
N ILE A 56 5.31 3.27 7.47
CA ILE A 56 5.52 2.71 6.13
C ILE A 56 5.33 3.75 5.03
N MET A 57 4.34 4.64 5.14
CA MET A 57 4.16 5.75 4.20
C MET A 57 5.34 6.72 4.20
N MET A 58 5.92 6.99 5.37
CA MET A 58 7.14 7.79 5.45
C MET A 58 8.31 7.11 4.74
N LEU A 59 8.47 5.79 4.89
CA LEU A 59 9.52 5.02 4.20
C LEU A 59 9.35 5.04 2.68
N ILE A 60 8.11 4.89 2.19
CA ILE A 60 7.78 5.04 0.76
C ILE A 60 8.15 6.45 0.29
N GLY A 61 7.72 7.48 1.03
CA GLY A 61 8.00 8.88 0.70
C GLY A 61 9.49 9.17 0.60
N VAL A 62 10.30 8.76 1.59
CA VAL A 62 11.75 8.96 1.58
C VAL A 62 12.39 8.31 0.35
N ASN A 63 12.03 7.07 0.01
CA ASN A 63 12.56 6.39 -1.17
C ASN A 63 12.18 7.10 -2.47
N VAL A 64 10.89 7.36 -2.65
CA VAL A 64 10.34 7.96 -3.89
C VAL A 64 10.93 9.36 -4.11
N PHE A 65 10.89 10.22 -3.10
CA PHE A 65 11.40 11.59 -3.24
C PHE A 65 12.92 11.64 -3.41
N THR A 66 13.67 10.74 -2.79
CA THR A 66 15.13 10.65 -3.03
C THR A 66 15.42 10.34 -4.50
N VAL A 67 14.70 9.39 -5.09
CA VAL A 67 14.86 9.03 -6.50
C VAL A 67 14.34 10.12 -7.43
N PHE A 68 13.28 10.85 -7.05
CA PHE A 68 12.83 12.03 -7.80
C PHE A 68 13.88 13.14 -7.78
N PHE A 69 14.52 13.42 -6.65
CA PHE A 69 15.62 14.38 -6.63
C PHE A 69 16.77 13.94 -7.51
N PHE A 70 17.11 12.65 -7.52
CA PHE A 70 18.12 12.12 -8.44
C PHE A 70 17.75 12.39 -9.92
N THR A 71 16.53 12.06 -10.36
CA THR A 71 16.12 12.25 -11.76
C THR A 71 16.01 13.72 -12.15
N LEU A 72 15.60 14.60 -11.23
CA LEU A 72 15.54 16.05 -11.45
C LEU A 72 16.92 16.71 -11.55
N THR A 73 17.99 16.04 -11.12
CA THR A 73 19.37 16.51 -11.39
C THR A 73 19.89 16.12 -12.77
N PHE A 74 19.08 15.43 -13.60
CA PHE A 74 19.41 15.05 -14.97
C PHE A 74 20.76 14.33 -15.15
N GLN A 75 21.11 13.45 -14.21
CA GLN A 75 22.35 12.66 -14.27
C GLN A 75 22.35 11.62 -15.42
N LEU A 76 21.17 11.31 -15.96
CA LEU A 76 20.98 10.35 -17.06
C LEU A 76 20.49 11.07 -18.33
N PRO A 77 20.50 10.40 -19.50
CA PRO A 77 19.75 10.88 -20.66
C PRO A 77 18.27 11.08 -20.35
N LEU A 78 17.60 12.02 -21.03
CA LEU A 78 16.21 12.42 -20.76
C LEU A 78 15.26 11.23 -20.61
N PHE A 79 15.24 10.31 -21.58
CA PHE A 79 14.37 9.14 -21.55
C PHE A 79 14.66 8.19 -20.39
N MET A 80 15.91 8.10 -19.95
CA MET A 80 16.28 7.29 -18.79
C MET A 80 15.88 7.96 -17.47
N ASN A 81 15.99 9.29 -17.35
CA ASN A 81 15.41 9.99 -16.19
C ASN A 81 13.90 9.80 -16.14
N LEU A 82 13.21 9.92 -17.29
CA LEU A 82 11.77 9.75 -17.36
C LEU A 82 11.35 8.30 -17.06
N HIS A 83 12.11 7.31 -17.53
CA HIS A 83 11.93 5.91 -17.13
C HIS A 83 12.00 5.75 -15.61
N VAL A 84 13.08 6.23 -14.97
CA VAL A 84 13.25 6.10 -13.51
C VAL A 84 12.14 6.83 -12.76
N PHE A 85 11.77 8.04 -13.20
CA PHE A 85 10.71 8.83 -12.58
C PHE A 85 9.34 8.14 -12.68
N LEU A 86 8.93 7.73 -13.88
CA LEU A 86 7.63 7.09 -14.11
C LEU A 86 7.53 5.70 -13.48
N CYS A 87 8.58 4.88 -13.54
CA CYS A 87 8.59 3.58 -12.88
C CYS A 87 8.57 3.70 -11.35
N THR A 88 9.26 4.69 -10.78
CA THR A 88 9.23 4.94 -9.33
C THR A 88 7.84 5.43 -8.91
N MET A 89 7.26 6.37 -9.66
CA MET A 89 5.90 6.86 -9.42
C MET A 89 4.86 5.75 -9.53
N GLY A 90 4.93 4.93 -10.58
CA GLY A 90 3.96 3.86 -10.78
C GLY A 90 4.11 2.73 -9.77
N PHE A 91 5.28 2.10 -9.75
CA PHE A 91 5.49 0.85 -9.03
C PHE A 91 5.89 1.02 -7.57
N GLN A 92 6.46 2.17 -7.17
CA GLN A 92 6.94 2.38 -5.80
C GLN A 92 6.14 3.42 -5.02
N LEU A 93 5.31 4.23 -5.68
CA LEU A 93 4.37 5.15 -5.01
C LEU A 93 2.93 4.65 -5.14
N PHE A 94 2.36 4.64 -6.35
CA PHE A 94 0.94 4.36 -6.51
C PHE A 94 0.56 2.91 -6.20
N MET A 95 1.31 1.93 -6.70
CA MET A 95 1.05 0.50 -6.45
C MET A 95 1.03 0.14 -4.96
N PRO A 96 2.07 0.43 -4.14
CA PRO A 96 2.02 0.08 -2.72
C PRO A 96 0.92 0.81 -1.96
N ILE A 97 0.62 2.07 -2.29
CA ILE A 97 -0.51 2.80 -1.68
C ILE A 97 -1.84 2.13 -2.07
N GLY A 98 -1.98 1.73 -3.34
CA GLY A 98 -3.11 0.96 -3.85
C GLY A 98 -3.31 -0.35 -3.10
N ILE A 99 -2.23 -1.10 -2.82
CA ILE A 99 -2.28 -2.32 -2.01
C ILE A 99 -2.71 -2.00 -0.56
N LEU A 100 -2.19 -0.94 0.04
CA LEU A 100 -2.52 -0.53 1.41
C LEU A 100 -3.98 -0.07 1.57
N MET A 101 -4.63 0.47 0.53
CA MET A 101 -6.05 0.90 0.55
C MET A 101 -6.99 -0.19 1.06
N PHE A 102 -6.65 -1.46 0.87
CA PHE A 102 -7.49 -2.56 1.32
C PHE A 102 -7.48 -2.79 2.84
N SER A 103 -6.56 -2.18 3.58
CA SER A 103 -6.51 -2.34 5.03
C SER A 103 -7.29 -1.22 5.74
N PRO A 104 -8.23 -1.53 6.65
CA PRO A 104 -8.91 -0.52 7.47
C PRO A 104 -7.99 0.24 8.43
N LEU A 105 -6.78 -0.29 8.65
CA LEU A 105 -5.79 0.33 9.54
C LEU A 105 -4.98 1.41 8.82
N PHE A 106 -5.05 1.49 7.49
CA PHE A 106 -4.36 2.52 6.75
C PHE A 106 -5.17 3.82 6.84
N GLY A 107 -4.54 4.91 7.29
CA GLY A 107 -5.22 6.19 7.50
C GLY A 107 -5.98 6.69 6.27
N GLY A 108 -5.46 6.44 5.06
CA GLY A 108 -6.12 6.84 3.81
C GLY A 108 -7.42 6.09 3.49
N SER A 109 -7.67 4.94 4.12
CA SER A 109 -8.84 4.08 3.85
C SER A 109 -9.69 3.78 5.10
N MET A 110 -9.29 4.30 6.26
CA MET A 110 -9.93 4.00 7.56
C MET A 110 -11.43 4.30 7.57
N TYR A 111 -11.85 5.41 6.93
CA TYR A 111 -13.24 5.85 6.88
C TYR A 111 -14.05 5.29 5.71
N LEU A 112 -13.41 4.52 4.83
CA LEU A 112 -14.04 4.03 3.60
C LEU A 112 -14.74 2.69 3.82
N THR A 113 -15.86 2.50 3.13
CA THR A 113 -16.48 1.18 3.05
C THR A 113 -15.60 0.23 2.22
N PRO A 114 -15.77 -1.11 2.34
CA PRO A 114 -15.03 -2.07 1.53
C PRO A 114 -15.17 -1.85 0.01
N ASN A 115 -16.33 -1.36 -0.44
CA ASN A 115 -16.58 -1.03 -1.84
C ASN A 115 -15.80 0.22 -2.26
N ASP A 116 -15.82 1.27 -1.44
CA ASP A 116 -15.08 2.52 -1.72
C ASP A 116 -13.56 2.27 -1.73
N ARG A 117 -13.05 1.41 -0.84
CA ARG A 117 -11.65 0.97 -0.86
C ARG A 117 -11.30 0.24 -2.15
N THR A 118 -12.20 -0.61 -2.64
CA THR A 118 -12.00 -1.34 -3.89
C THR A 118 -11.97 -0.37 -5.08
N TYR A 119 -12.83 0.66 -5.07
CA TYR A 119 -12.83 1.70 -6.07
C TYR A 119 -11.55 2.56 -6.05
N GLN A 120 -11.09 2.98 -4.86
CA GLN A 120 -9.83 3.73 -4.75
C GLN A 120 -8.61 2.90 -5.11
N HIS A 121 -8.56 1.63 -4.70
CA HIS A 121 -7.53 0.69 -5.15
C HIS A 121 -7.51 0.61 -6.69
N PHE A 122 -8.67 0.42 -7.31
CA PHE A 122 -8.79 0.32 -8.77
C PHE A 122 -8.23 1.56 -9.48
N ILE A 123 -8.58 2.77 -9.01
CA ILE A 123 -8.05 4.02 -9.58
C ILE A 123 -6.53 4.09 -9.43
N LEU A 124 -6.00 3.83 -8.23
CA LEU A 124 -4.56 3.89 -7.97
C LEU A 124 -3.79 2.88 -8.82
N GLU A 125 -4.31 1.67 -9.01
CA GLU A 125 -3.68 0.64 -9.85
C GLU A 125 -3.70 1.00 -11.34
N ILE A 126 -4.74 1.68 -11.84
CA ILE A 126 -4.72 2.21 -13.21
C ILE A 126 -3.55 3.19 -13.36
N PHE A 127 -3.42 4.16 -12.45
CA PHE A 127 -2.31 5.11 -12.50
C PHE A 127 -0.96 4.41 -12.32
N ALA A 128 -0.87 3.45 -11.41
CA ALA A 128 0.35 2.70 -11.13
C ALA A 128 0.86 1.96 -12.38
N VAL A 129 -0.02 1.17 -13.01
CA VAL A 129 0.34 0.38 -14.19
C VAL A 129 0.52 1.26 -15.42
N SER A 130 -0.31 2.29 -15.63
CA SER A 130 -0.14 3.17 -16.81
C SER A 130 1.18 3.92 -16.77
N THR A 131 1.54 4.49 -15.61
CA THR A 131 2.80 5.24 -15.44
C THR A 131 4.00 4.29 -15.45
N GLY A 132 3.95 3.18 -14.73
CA GLY A 132 5.02 2.19 -14.71
C GLY A 132 5.28 1.57 -16.08
N LEU A 133 4.23 1.21 -16.82
CA LEU A 133 4.34 0.68 -18.18
C LEU A 133 4.92 1.72 -19.14
N ALA A 134 4.47 2.97 -19.08
CA ALA A 134 5.05 4.06 -19.88
C ALA A 134 6.55 4.23 -19.58
N GLY A 135 6.94 4.21 -18.30
CA GLY A 135 8.34 4.22 -17.89
C GLY A 135 9.13 3.04 -18.49
N THR A 136 8.61 1.82 -18.40
CA THR A 136 9.24 0.62 -18.98
C THR A 136 9.37 0.70 -20.51
N ILE A 137 8.38 1.24 -21.22
CA ILE A 137 8.45 1.43 -22.68
C ILE A 137 9.59 2.38 -23.07
N LEU A 138 9.80 3.45 -22.31
CA LEU A 138 10.85 4.43 -22.58
C LEU A 138 12.27 3.85 -22.42
N SER A 139 12.45 2.81 -21.60
CA SER A 139 13.75 2.15 -21.46
C SER A 139 14.04 1.09 -22.52
N LEU A 140 13.05 0.66 -23.32
CA LEU A 140 13.24 -0.39 -24.34
C LEU A 140 14.37 -0.05 -25.32
N GLY A 141 14.47 1.21 -25.74
CA GLY A 141 15.53 1.67 -26.65
C GLY A 141 16.94 1.73 -26.04
N HIS A 142 17.06 1.57 -24.72
CA HIS A 142 18.32 1.66 -23.97
C HIS A 142 18.57 0.40 -23.14
N MET A 143 17.78 -0.67 -23.34
CA MET A 143 17.87 -1.86 -22.53
C MET A 143 19.19 -2.59 -22.77
N LYS A 144 19.95 -2.77 -21.70
CA LYS A 144 21.04 -3.74 -21.62
C LYS A 144 20.54 -4.94 -20.83
N TYR A 145 20.89 -6.14 -21.27
CA TYR A 145 20.61 -7.35 -20.50
C TYR A 145 21.31 -7.25 -19.14
N SER A 146 20.51 -7.08 -18.09
CA SER A 146 20.96 -6.97 -16.70
C SER A 146 19.90 -7.57 -15.77
N CYS A 147 20.27 -7.88 -14.53
CA CYS A 147 19.31 -8.33 -13.53
C CYS A 147 18.20 -7.29 -13.31
N HIS A 148 18.52 -6.00 -13.37
CA HIS A 148 17.55 -4.91 -13.28
C HIS A 148 16.54 -4.97 -14.43
N ALA A 149 17.00 -5.10 -15.68
CA ALA A 149 16.12 -5.18 -16.84
C ALA A 149 15.20 -6.41 -16.80
N VAL A 150 15.74 -7.58 -16.44
CA VAL A 150 14.96 -8.83 -16.36
C VAL A 150 13.91 -8.78 -15.26
N THR A 151 14.30 -8.36 -14.05
CA THR A 151 13.36 -8.25 -12.91
C THR A 151 12.29 -7.19 -13.18
N GLY A 152 12.66 -6.04 -13.77
CA GLY A 152 11.72 -4.99 -14.15
C GLY A 152 10.73 -5.43 -15.22
N PHE A 153 11.19 -6.17 -16.22
CA PHE A 153 10.31 -6.72 -17.27
C PHE A 153 9.32 -7.74 -16.71
N ILE A 154 9.80 -8.74 -15.95
CA ILE A 154 8.94 -9.74 -15.31
C ILE A 154 7.92 -9.07 -14.37
N GLY A 155 8.38 -8.13 -13.53
CA GLY A 155 7.52 -7.38 -12.62
C GLY A 155 6.43 -6.59 -13.36
N THR A 156 6.79 -5.89 -14.44
CA THR A 156 5.84 -5.14 -15.28
C THR A 156 4.80 -6.07 -15.91
N VAL A 157 5.22 -7.20 -16.49
CA VAL A 157 4.29 -8.16 -17.11
C VAL A 157 3.33 -8.72 -16.07
N LEU A 158 3.82 -9.13 -14.91
CA LEU A 158 2.98 -9.64 -13.82
C LEU A 158 2.01 -8.58 -13.30
N ALA A 159 2.45 -7.32 -13.16
CA ALA A 159 1.58 -6.21 -12.76
C ALA A 159 0.46 -5.98 -13.78
N VAL A 160 0.78 -5.95 -15.08
CA VAL A 160 -0.23 -5.81 -16.15
C VAL A 160 -1.23 -6.96 -16.12
N LEU A 161 -0.76 -8.21 -16.03
CA LEU A 161 -1.63 -9.38 -15.92
C LEU A 161 -2.51 -9.31 -14.66
N ALA A 162 -1.94 -8.92 -13.51
CA ALA A 162 -2.69 -8.74 -12.28
C ALA A 162 -3.80 -7.69 -12.46
N SER A 163 -3.52 -6.54 -13.08
CA SER A 163 -4.52 -5.49 -13.33
C SER A 163 -5.62 -5.95 -14.29
N LEU A 164 -5.30 -6.73 -15.33
CA LEU A 164 -6.30 -7.30 -16.23
C LEU A 164 -7.24 -8.26 -15.47
N VAL A 165 -6.69 -9.14 -14.64
CA VAL A 165 -7.50 -10.04 -13.79
C VAL A 165 -8.31 -9.23 -12.77
N GLY A 166 -7.73 -8.17 -12.20
CA GLY A 166 -8.40 -7.25 -11.29
C GLY A 166 -9.62 -6.56 -11.92
N LEU A 167 -9.50 -6.16 -13.18
CA LEU A 167 -10.59 -5.57 -13.97
C LEU A 167 -11.75 -6.56 -14.14
N ILE A 168 -11.44 -7.83 -14.44
CA ILE A 168 -12.44 -8.90 -14.54
C ILE A 168 -13.18 -9.07 -13.20
N ILE A 169 -12.46 -9.10 -12.08
CA ILE A 169 -13.05 -9.21 -10.74
C ILE A 169 -13.96 -8.02 -10.44
N TYR A 170 -13.53 -6.80 -10.79
CA TYR A 170 -14.29 -5.58 -10.53
C TYR A 170 -15.66 -5.58 -11.21
N PHE A 171 -15.73 -6.03 -12.47
CA PHE A 171 -16.99 -6.04 -13.24
C PHE A 171 -17.88 -7.26 -12.95
N ILE A 172 -17.31 -8.45 -12.74
CA ILE A 172 -18.09 -9.69 -12.59
C ILE A 172 -18.49 -9.94 -11.13
N GLY A 173 -17.66 -9.48 -10.18
CA GLY A 173 -17.83 -9.73 -8.75
C GLY A 173 -17.48 -11.17 -8.33
N PRO A 174 -17.00 -11.39 -7.09
CA PRO A 174 -16.50 -12.70 -6.64
C PRO A 174 -17.62 -13.60 -6.08
N LYS A 175 -18.74 -13.76 -6.81
CA LYS A 175 -19.95 -14.38 -6.24
C LYS A 175 -19.96 -15.92 -6.21
N ASN A 176 -19.16 -16.58 -7.05
CA ASN A 176 -19.08 -18.05 -7.15
C ASN A 176 -17.67 -18.58 -6.87
N ILE A 177 -17.50 -19.91 -6.79
CA ILE A 177 -16.19 -20.58 -6.58
C ILE A 177 -15.14 -20.09 -7.59
N ASP A 178 -15.52 -19.95 -8.86
CA ASP A 178 -14.65 -19.41 -9.90
C ASP A 178 -14.21 -17.97 -9.59
N GLY A 179 -15.09 -17.16 -9.01
CA GLY A 179 -14.77 -15.79 -8.59
C GLY A 179 -13.77 -15.73 -7.44
N GLN A 180 -13.80 -16.71 -6.51
CA GLN A 180 -12.79 -16.83 -5.46
C GLN A 180 -11.45 -17.28 -6.04
N PHE A 181 -11.45 -18.24 -6.96
CA PHE A 181 -10.23 -18.68 -7.64
C PHE A 181 -9.57 -17.53 -8.40
N ILE A 182 -10.33 -16.77 -9.19
CA ILE A 182 -9.84 -15.60 -9.94
C ILE A 182 -9.25 -14.54 -8.98
N LYS A 183 -9.92 -14.29 -7.85
CA LYS A 183 -9.43 -13.37 -6.82
C LYS A 183 -8.09 -13.81 -6.23
N GLU A 184 -7.93 -15.10 -5.98
CA GLU A 184 -6.67 -15.67 -5.51
C GLU A 184 -5.57 -15.58 -6.57
N THR A 185 -5.88 -15.88 -7.83
CA THR A 185 -4.95 -15.70 -8.95
C THR A 185 -4.48 -14.24 -9.05
N HIS A 186 -5.39 -13.26 -9.00
CA HIS A 186 -5.03 -11.85 -8.97
C HIS A 186 -4.06 -11.54 -7.83
N ARG A 187 -4.34 -12.04 -6.61
CA ARG A 187 -3.49 -11.82 -5.44
C ARG A 187 -2.08 -12.38 -5.64
N TYR A 188 -1.92 -13.60 -6.14
CA TYR A 188 -0.59 -14.18 -6.36
C TYR A 188 0.19 -13.46 -7.45
N LEU A 189 -0.46 -13.07 -8.55
CA LEU A 189 0.15 -12.28 -9.62
C LEU A 189 0.59 -10.90 -9.11
N ALA A 190 -0.29 -10.20 -8.39
CA ALA A 190 -0.02 -8.87 -7.86
C ALA A 190 1.14 -8.89 -6.86
N ILE A 191 1.15 -9.82 -5.90
CA ILE A 191 2.23 -9.95 -4.91
C ILE A 191 3.56 -10.27 -5.60
N SER A 192 3.56 -11.23 -6.53
CA SER A 192 4.78 -11.60 -7.25
C SER A 192 5.31 -10.43 -8.10
N GLY A 193 4.42 -9.78 -8.85
CA GLY A 193 4.76 -8.61 -9.65
C GLY A 193 5.35 -7.48 -8.81
N PHE A 194 4.73 -7.17 -7.66
CA PHE A 194 5.22 -6.15 -6.75
C PHE A 194 6.61 -6.50 -6.18
N ILE A 195 6.86 -7.76 -5.79
CA ILE A 195 8.20 -8.21 -5.35
C ILE A 195 9.24 -8.01 -6.45
N PHE A 196 8.95 -8.40 -7.69
CA PHE A 196 9.87 -8.22 -8.83
C PHE A 196 10.11 -6.74 -9.15
N CYS A 197 9.08 -5.90 -9.09
CA CYS A 197 9.21 -4.46 -9.25
C CYS A 197 10.06 -3.82 -8.13
N THR A 198 9.89 -4.21 -6.87
CA THR A 198 10.75 -3.76 -5.77
C THR A 198 12.18 -4.25 -5.93
N ALA A 199 12.38 -5.52 -6.33
CA ALA A 199 13.72 -6.05 -6.58
C ALA A 199 14.42 -5.26 -7.70
N CYS A 200 13.71 -4.95 -8.79
CA CYS A 200 14.17 -4.08 -9.86
C CYS A 200 14.57 -2.70 -9.33
N PHE A 201 13.71 -2.08 -8.51
CA PHE A 201 14.00 -0.77 -7.89
C PHE A 201 15.27 -0.81 -7.02
N ILE A 202 15.41 -1.82 -6.16
CA ILE A 202 16.61 -2.05 -5.33
C ILE A 202 17.87 -2.19 -6.19
N LEU A 203 17.80 -2.93 -7.29
CA LEU A 203 18.92 -3.06 -8.23
C LEU A 203 19.27 -1.70 -8.88
N GLY A 204 18.27 -0.85 -9.13
CA GLY A 204 18.48 0.53 -9.57
C GLY A 204 19.20 1.40 -8.53
N LEU A 205 18.92 1.21 -7.24
CA LEU A 205 19.63 1.90 -6.15
C LEU A 205 21.09 1.43 -6.01
N LEU A 206 21.43 0.26 -6.55
CA LEU A 206 22.79 -0.28 -6.57
C LEU A 206 23.60 0.17 -7.81
N GLU A 207 22.99 0.89 -8.74
CA GLU A 207 23.69 1.40 -9.91
C GLU A 207 24.77 2.42 -9.52
N LYS A 208 25.94 2.29 -10.15
CA LYS A 208 27.13 3.09 -9.81
C LYS A 208 26.86 4.59 -9.92
N ILE A 209 26.03 5.00 -10.88
CA ILE A 209 25.69 6.41 -11.10
C ILE A 209 24.85 6.98 -9.96
N PHE A 210 23.92 6.19 -9.42
CA PHE A 210 23.11 6.58 -8.27
C PHE A 210 23.97 6.65 -7.00
N ILE A 211 24.80 5.63 -6.76
CA ILE A 211 25.72 5.60 -5.61
C ILE A 211 26.68 6.79 -5.61
N LYS A 212 27.18 7.19 -6.79
CA LYS A 212 28.07 8.36 -6.94
C LYS A 212 27.36 9.69 -6.68
N TRP A 213 26.06 9.78 -6.97
CA TRP A 213 25.28 11.00 -6.76
C TRP A 213 25.00 11.24 -5.27
N ILE A 214 24.86 10.19 -4.47
CA ILE A 214 24.61 10.31 -3.03
C ILE A 214 25.85 10.86 -2.31
N ALA A 215 25.68 11.97 -1.59
CA ALA A 215 26.75 12.61 -0.82
C ALA A 215 27.31 11.73 0.33
N ILE A 216 26.44 11.00 1.03
CA ILE A 216 26.81 10.14 2.15
C ILE A 216 26.94 8.69 1.67
N LYS A 217 28.17 8.19 1.67
CA LYS A 217 28.47 6.78 1.37
C LYS A 217 27.61 5.89 2.27
N ASN A 218 26.93 4.91 1.68
CA ASN A 218 26.04 3.92 2.31
C ASN A 218 24.56 4.30 2.52
N VAL A 219 24.10 5.52 2.23
CA VAL A 219 22.66 5.84 2.34
C VAL A 219 21.79 4.96 1.43
N HIS A 220 22.31 4.50 0.29
CA HIS A 220 21.60 3.54 -0.58
C HIS A 220 21.20 2.24 0.15
N PHE A 221 21.99 1.75 1.11
CA PHE A 221 21.61 0.58 1.90
C PHE A 221 20.41 0.85 2.83
N ILE A 222 20.29 2.08 3.34
CA ILE A 222 19.13 2.51 4.14
C ILE A 222 17.88 2.55 3.25
N LEU A 223 18.00 3.09 2.04
CA LEU A 223 16.90 3.11 1.05
C LEU A 223 16.46 1.69 0.67
N ILE A 224 17.41 0.76 0.50
CA ILE A 224 17.13 -0.66 0.27
C ILE A 224 16.39 -1.27 1.47
N LEU A 225 16.86 -1.04 2.70
CA LEU A 225 16.17 -1.51 3.91
C LEU A 225 14.74 -0.98 3.98
N PHE A 226 14.54 0.31 3.70
CA PHE A 226 13.21 0.91 3.66
C PHE A 226 12.33 0.26 2.58
N SER A 227 12.91 -0.04 1.42
CA SER A 227 12.22 -0.72 0.31
C SER A 227 11.73 -2.12 0.69
N VAL A 228 12.58 -2.88 1.39
CA VAL A 228 12.22 -4.20 1.91
C VAL A 228 11.12 -4.08 2.97
N LEU A 229 11.23 -3.13 3.91
CA LEU A 229 10.27 -2.97 5.00
C LEU A 229 8.87 -2.59 4.49
N TYR A 230 8.74 -1.61 3.60
CA TYR A 230 7.42 -1.27 3.05
C TYR A 230 6.85 -2.38 2.18
N THR A 231 7.70 -3.15 1.49
CA THR A 231 7.24 -4.27 0.67
C THR A 231 6.65 -5.37 1.54
N LEU A 232 7.31 -5.72 2.64
CA LEU A 232 6.79 -6.69 3.61
C LEU A 232 5.48 -6.20 4.24
N ALA A 233 5.40 -4.92 4.60
CA ALA A 233 4.17 -4.34 5.16
C ALA A 233 2.99 -4.38 4.19
N ALA A 234 3.21 -4.05 2.91
CA ALA A 234 2.20 -4.17 1.87
C ALA A 234 1.77 -5.63 1.67
N MET A 235 2.69 -6.60 1.70
CA MET A 235 2.34 -8.01 1.64
C MET A 235 1.49 -8.44 2.85
N MET A 236 1.85 -8.01 4.06
CA MET A 236 1.08 -8.32 5.26
C MET A 236 -0.33 -7.70 5.23
N SER A 237 -0.48 -6.49 4.68
CA SER A 237 -1.78 -5.82 4.57
C SER A 237 -2.80 -6.64 3.77
N THR A 238 -2.34 -7.35 2.73
CA THR A 238 -3.20 -8.23 1.91
C THR A 238 -3.76 -9.41 2.70
N LYS A 239 -3.05 -9.90 3.72
CA LYS A 239 -3.50 -11.00 4.61
C LYS A 239 -4.45 -10.49 5.69
N LEU A 240 -4.17 -9.32 6.28
CA LEU A 240 -5.00 -8.77 7.37
C LEU A 240 -6.46 -8.56 6.93
N ARG A 241 -6.72 -8.24 5.65
CA ARG A 241 -8.07 -8.17 5.10
C ARG A 241 -8.87 -9.48 5.29
N THR A 242 -8.23 -10.64 5.10
CA THR A 242 -8.93 -11.94 5.20
C THR A 242 -9.27 -12.33 6.63
N THR A 243 -8.52 -11.85 7.61
CA THR A 243 -8.70 -12.19 9.04
C THR A 243 -9.74 -11.30 9.72
N TYR A 244 -9.91 -10.06 9.26
CA TYR A 244 -10.76 -9.08 9.97
C TYR A 244 -12.11 -8.78 9.30
N GLY A 245 -12.47 -9.51 8.24
CA GLY A 245 -13.85 -9.56 7.75
C GLY A 245 -14.54 -8.20 7.64
N THR A 246 -13.89 -7.23 6.98
CA THR A 246 -14.57 -6.02 6.48
C THR A 246 -14.84 -6.18 4.99
#